data_AF-A0A951DRE8-F1
#
_entry.id   AF-A0A951DRE8-F1
#
_cell.length_a   1.000
_cell.length_b   1.000
_cell.length_c   1.000
_cell.angle_alpha   90.00
_cell.angle_beta   90.00
_cell.angle_gamma   90.00
#
_symmetry.space_group_name_H-M   'P 1'
#
loop_
_entity.id
_entity.type
_entity.pdbx_description
1 polymer ?
#
loop_
_entity_poly.entity_id
_entity_poly.type
_entity_poly.pdbx_seq_one_letter_code
_entity_poly.pdbx_strand_id
1 'polypeptide(L)'
;MIELAEMLPPTPSALWTLARQMGLEYAVGGLPFDDPQNGSEQPWDYVPLLRTKQRYESAGFKLAVLESRPPYNKVKRGLPGREEEIDGICTLIENMG
;
A
#
# COMPACT_ATOMS: atom_id res chain seq x y z
N MET A 1 5.03 18.96 -16.68
CA MET A 1 5.65 17.68 -17.10
C MET A 1 4.77 16.57 -16.54
N ILE A 2 4.59 15.46 -17.27
CA ILE A 2 3.72 14.36 -16.84
C ILE A 2 4.52 13.41 -15.94
N GLU A 3 3.95 13.01 -14.81
CA GLU A 3 4.51 11.98 -13.92
C GLU A 3 3.99 10.61 -14.35
N LEU A 4 4.91 9.73 -14.75
CA LEU A 4 4.58 8.34 -15.10
C LEU A 4 4.84 7.42 -13.91
N ALA A 5 3.89 6.52 -13.66
CA ALA A 5 3.95 5.52 -12.60
C ALA A 5 3.50 4.16 -13.12
N GLU A 6 3.92 3.10 -12.42
CA GLU A 6 3.45 1.73 -12.61
C GLU A 6 2.87 1.18 -11.30
N MET A 7 1.91 0.26 -11.41
CA MET A 7 1.42 -0.54 -10.29
C MET A 7 2.43 -1.62 -9.95
N LEU A 8 3.11 -1.44 -8.83
CA LEU A 8 4.16 -2.31 -8.36
C LEU A 8 3.68 -3.12 -7.14
N PRO A 9 4.03 -4.42 -7.04
CA PRO A 9 3.75 -5.19 -5.84
C PRO A 9 4.55 -4.64 -4.64
N PRO A 10 4.06 -4.75 -3.39
CA PRO A 10 4.73 -4.24 -2.18
C PRO A 10 6.06 -4.94 -1.83
N THR A 11 6.41 -5.99 -2.58
CA THR A 11 7.68 -6.70 -2.51
C THR A 11 8.43 -6.54 -3.84
N PRO A 12 9.76 -6.35 -3.81
CA PRO A 12 10.57 -6.23 -5.03
C PRO A 12 10.38 -7.42 -5.97
N SER A 13 10.21 -7.12 -7.25
CA SER A 13 10.00 -8.12 -8.30
C SER A 13 10.74 -7.71 -9.58
N ALA A 14 10.76 -8.60 -10.59
CA ALA A 14 11.35 -8.27 -11.89
C ALA A 14 10.73 -7.00 -12.52
N LEU A 15 9.45 -6.73 -12.24
CA LEU A 15 8.76 -5.53 -12.71
C LEU A 15 9.37 -4.24 -12.13
N TRP A 16 9.84 -4.25 -10.88
CA TRP A 16 10.51 -3.09 -10.29
C TRP A 16 11.77 -2.73 -11.08
N THR A 17 12.59 -3.74 -11.42
CA THR A 17 13.81 -3.52 -12.20
C THR A 17 13.50 -2.95 -13.58
N LEU A 18 12.51 -3.52 -14.28
CA LEU A 18 12.10 -3.04 -15.59
C LEU A 18 11.55 -1.60 -15.52
N ALA A 19 10.74 -1.30 -14.51
CA ALA A 19 10.20 0.04 -14.33
C ALA A 19 11.30 1.09 -14.11
N ARG A 20 12.33 0.78 -13.30
CA ARG A 20 13.49 1.66 -13.15
C ARG A 20 14.28 1.83 -14.45
N GLN A 21 14.47 0.75 -15.22
CA GLN A 21 15.14 0.81 -16.52
C GLN A 21 14.38 1.67 -17.55
N MET A 22 13.06 1.73 -17.44
CA MET A 22 12.20 2.60 -18.24
C MET A 22 12.19 4.07 -17.76
N GLY A 23 12.90 4.39 -16.68
CA GLY A 23 12.98 5.75 -16.14
C GLY A 23 11.79 6.15 -15.26
N LEU A 24 10.96 5.21 -14.81
CA LEU A 24 9.86 5.49 -13.90
C LEU A 24 10.38 5.86 -12.51
N GLU A 25 9.97 7.02 -12.01
CA GLU A 25 10.30 7.48 -10.65
C GLU A 25 9.16 7.29 -9.66
N TYR A 26 7.92 7.16 -10.13
CA TYR A 26 6.74 7.05 -9.27
C TYR A 26 6.17 5.64 -9.29
N ALA A 27 5.59 5.22 -8.17
CA ALA A 27 4.93 3.93 -8.03
C ALA A 27 3.52 4.10 -7.44
N VAL A 28 2.60 3.30 -7.95
CA VAL A 28 1.36 2.93 -7.27
C VAL A 28 1.66 1.61 -6.56
N GLY A 29 1.50 1.55 -5.24
CA GLY A 29 1.86 0.38 -4.44
C GLY A 29 0.68 -0.26 -3.72
N GLY A 30 0.73 -1.57 -3.49
CA GLY A 30 -0.29 -2.26 -2.67
C GLY A 30 -0.04 -2.18 -1.17
N LEU A 31 -1.07 -2.51 -0.37
CA LEU A 31 -0.88 -2.85 1.03
C LEU A 31 -0.13 -4.19 1.16
N PRO A 32 0.74 -4.36 2.17
CA PRO A 32 1.55 -5.56 2.38
C PRO A 32 0.71 -6.69 2.98
N PHE A 33 -0.38 -7.10 2.31
CA PHE A 33 -1.14 -8.28 2.69
C PHE A 33 -0.22 -9.51 2.69
N ASP A 34 -0.39 -10.39 3.68
CA ASP A 34 0.37 -11.64 3.85
C ASP A 34 1.89 -11.46 4.06
N ASP A 35 2.37 -10.23 4.31
CA ASP A 35 3.78 -10.01 4.65
C ASP A 35 4.09 -10.56 6.05
N PRO A 36 5.00 -11.55 6.18
CA PRO A 36 5.32 -12.15 7.47
C PRO A 36 5.84 -11.15 8.51
N GLN A 37 6.42 -10.04 8.07
CA GLN A 37 6.94 -9.00 8.95
C GLN A 37 5.82 -8.15 9.58
N ASN A 38 4.56 -8.29 9.16
CA ASN A 38 3.44 -7.63 9.83
C ASN A 38 3.21 -8.24 11.23
N GLY A 39 3.51 -9.52 11.43
CA GLY A 39 3.26 -10.20 12.71
C GLY A 39 1.78 -10.11 13.10
N SER A 40 1.48 -9.37 14.17
CA SER A 40 0.11 -9.11 14.64
C SER A 40 -0.50 -7.80 14.15
N GLU A 41 0.29 -6.95 13.49
CA GLU A 41 -0.17 -5.67 12.94
C GLU A 41 -1.00 -5.89 11.68
N GLN A 42 -1.98 -5.02 11.46
CA GLN A 42 -2.73 -4.98 10.21
C GLN A 42 -1.89 -4.35 9.10
N PRO A 43 -2.10 -4.71 7.82
CA PRO A 43 -1.36 -4.13 6.69
C PRO A 43 -1.48 -2.60 6.55
N TRP A 44 -2.49 -1.99 7.19
CA TRP A 44 -2.74 -0.56 7.20
C TRP A 44 -2.33 0.14 8.51
N ASP A 45 -1.68 -0.58 9.42
CA ASP A 45 -1.04 0.03 10.59
C ASP A 45 0.23 0.80 10.16
N TYR A 46 0.64 1.76 10.98
CA TYR A 46 1.72 2.70 10.63
C TYR A 46 3.05 1.99 10.28
N VAL A 47 3.46 0.99 11.07
CA VAL A 47 4.77 0.34 10.87
C VAL A 47 4.82 -0.48 9.57
N PRO A 48 3.81 -1.33 9.24
CA PRO A 48 3.74 -1.98 7.91
C PRO A 48 3.73 -0.99 6.73
N LEU A 49 3.01 0.12 6.85
CA LEU A 49 2.97 1.17 5.82
C LEU A 49 4.34 1.85 5.65
N LEU A 50 4.98 2.24 6.76
CA LEU A 50 6.31 2.83 6.77
C LEU A 50 7.34 1.91 6.11
N ARG A 51 7.32 0.63 6.47
CA ARG A 51 8.22 -0.38 5.88
C ARG A 51 7.98 -0.52 4.38
N THR A 52 6.71 -0.57 3.95
CA THR A 52 6.34 -0.62 2.53
C THR A 52 6.90 0.59 1.78
N LYS A 53 6.68 1.81 2.30
CA LYS A 53 7.23 3.05 1.73
C LYS A 53 8.75 3.00 1.61
N GLN A 54 9.44 2.60 2.68
CA GLN A 54 10.90 2.48 2.70
C GLN A 54 11.45 1.50 1.65
N ARG A 55 10.72 0.41 1.35
CA ARG A 55 11.12 -0.52 0.28
C ARG A 55 11.11 0.15 -1.08
N TYR A 56 10.04 0.88 -1.40
CA TYR A 56 9.95 1.64 -2.66
C TYR A 56 11.05 2.68 -2.76
N GLU A 57 11.24 3.48 -1.71
CA GLU A 57 12.27 4.53 -1.67
C GLU A 57 13.68 3.96 -1.82
N SER A 58 13.95 2.82 -1.17
CA SER A 58 15.25 2.12 -1.29
C SER A 58 15.52 1.58 -2.69
N ALA A 59 14.47 1.32 -3.49
CA ALA A 59 14.59 0.94 -4.90
C ALA A 59 14.59 2.14 -5.87
N GLY A 60 14.55 3.37 -5.35
CA GLY A 60 14.57 4.59 -6.14
C GLY A 60 13.20 5.01 -6.69
N PHE A 61 12.12 4.55 -6.08
CA PHE A 61 10.75 5.01 -6.39
C PHE A 61 10.22 5.95 -5.31
N LYS A 62 9.42 6.93 -5.73
CA LYS A 62 8.49 7.67 -4.89
C LYS A 62 7.16 6.92 -4.87
N LEU A 63 6.78 6.38 -3.71
CA LEU A 63 5.45 5.80 -3.54
C LEU A 63 4.42 6.93 -3.49
N ALA A 64 3.74 7.18 -4.62
CA ALA A 64 2.79 8.30 -4.76
C ALA A 64 1.36 7.91 -4.42
N VAL A 65 1.00 6.65 -4.61
CA VAL A 65 -0.36 6.15 -4.39
C VAL A 65 -0.29 4.80 -3.69
N LEU A 66 -1.19 4.57 -2.75
CA LEU A 66 -1.50 3.25 -2.25
C LEU A 66 -2.79 2.73 -2.90
N GLU A 67 -2.66 1.65 -3.66
CA GLU A 67 -3.76 0.87 -4.20
C GLU A 67 -3.71 -0.55 -3.61
N SER A 68 -4.13 -0.64 -2.35
CA SER A 68 -5.54 -0.94 -2.12
C SER A 68 -5.95 -0.37 -0.75
N ARG A 69 -7.12 -0.76 -0.26
CA ARG A 69 -7.66 -0.39 1.06
C ARG A 69 -7.90 -1.63 1.93
N PRO A 70 -8.07 -1.46 3.25
CA PRO A 70 -8.67 -2.45 4.14
C PRO A 70 -9.98 -3.05 3.60
N PRO A 71 -10.43 -4.22 4.10
CA PRO A 71 -11.74 -4.78 3.79
C PRO A 71 -12.88 -3.77 3.98
N TYR A 72 -13.89 -3.83 3.12
CA TYR A 72 -15.02 -2.88 3.10
C TYR A 72 -16.31 -3.53 2.55
N ASN A 73 -16.40 -4.86 2.64
CA ASN A 73 -17.51 -5.61 2.04
C ASN A 73 -18.76 -5.57 2.92
N LYS A 74 -18.60 -5.53 4.25
CA LYS A 74 -19.69 -5.41 5.22
C LYS A 74 -20.25 -4.00 5.22
N VAL A 75 -19.41 -2.97 5.09
CA VAL A 75 -19.86 -1.57 4.96
C VAL A 75 -20.75 -1.39 3.74
N LYS A 76 -20.29 -1.82 2.57
CA LYS A 76 -21.05 -1.75 1.32
C LYS A 76 -22.42 -2.43 1.41
N ARG A 77 -22.55 -3.45 2.25
CA ARG A 77 -23.76 -4.28 2.39
C ARG A 77 -24.59 -3.97 3.63
N GLY A 78 -24.15 -3.05 4.49
CA GLY A 78 -24.79 -2.74 5.76
C GLY A 78 -24.84 -3.91 6.75
N LEU A 79 -23.85 -4.82 6.71
CA LEU A 79 -23.82 -6.02 7.55
C LEU A 79 -23.21 -5.76 8.94
N PRO A 80 -23.48 -6.63 9.94
CA PRO A 80 -22.73 -6.65 11.18
C PRO A 80 -21.23 -6.77 10.93
N GLY A 81 -20.43 -6.03 11.69
CA GLY A 81 -18.98 -5.94 11.48
C GLY A 81 -18.54 -4.80 10.56
N ARG A 82 -19.45 -3.89 10.18
CA ARG A 82 -19.15 -2.74 9.31
C ARG A 82 -18.37 -1.64 10.02
N GLU A 83 -18.59 -1.44 11.31
CA GLU A 83 -17.94 -0.36 12.05
C GLU A 83 -16.43 -0.66 12.14
N GLU A 84 -16.07 -1.92 12.35
CA GLU A 84 -14.68 -2.39 12.36
C GLU A 84 -13.99 -2.26 10.99
N GLU A 85 -14.75 -2.44 9.89
CA GLU A 85 -14.23 -2.16 8.54
C GLU A 85 -14.06 -0.66 8.30
N ILE A 86 -14.95 0.19 8.82
CA ILE A 86 -14.81 1.66 8.75
C ILE A 86 -13.58 2.10 9.54
N ASP A 87 -13.42 1.60 10.77
CA ASP A 87 -12.28 1.91 11.63
C ASP A 87 -10.96 1.57 10.93
N GLY A 88 -10.85 0.41 10.27
CA GLY A 88 -9.67 0.06 9.49
C GLY A 88 -9.35 1.06 8.37
N ILE A 89 -10.38 1.58 7.69
CA ILE A 89 -10.21 2.62 6.65
C ILE A 89 -9.76 3.95 7.26
N CYS A 90 -10.37 4.37 8.38
CA CYS A 90 -9.95 5.57 9.09
C CYS A 90 -8.49 5.46 9.54
N THR A 91 -8.10 4.33 10.14
CA THR A 91 -6.71 4.04 10.52
C THR A 91 -5.76 4.15 9.33
N LEU A 92 -6.12 3.60 8.16
CA LEU A 92 -5.30 3.76 6.95
C LEU A 92 -5.10 5.24 6.60
N ILE A 93 -6.19 6.01 6.53
CA ILE A 93 -6.16 7.43 6.13
C ILE A 93 -5.30 8.24 7.11
N GLU A 94 -5.50 8.07 8.41
CA GLU A 94 -4.72 8.77 9.44
C GLU A 94 -3.23 8.42 9.38
N ASN A 95 -2.89 7.14 9.15
CA ASN A 95 -1.51 6.70 9.05
C ASN A 95 -0.81 7.14 7.74
N MET A 96 -1.57 7.48 6.69
CA MET A 96 -1.01 8.02 5.44
C MET A 96 -0.56 9.48 5.56
N GLY A 97 -1.05 10.21 6.57
CA GLY A 97 -0.79 11.64 6.78
C GLY A 97 -1.71 12.54 5.96
#